data_AF-A0A5D3ATR4-F1
#
_entry.id   AF-A0A5D3ATR4-F1
#
_cell.length_a   1.000
_cell.length_b   1.000
_cell.length_c   1.000
_cell.angle_alpha   90.00
_cell.angle_beta   90.00
_cell.angle_gamma   90.00
#
_symmetry.space_group_name_H-M   'P 1'
#
loop_
_entity.id
_entity.type
_entity.pdbx_description
1 polymer ?
#
loop_
_entity_poly.entity_id
_entity_poly.type
_entity_poly.pdbx_seq_one_letter_code
_entity_poly.pdbx_strand_id
1 'polypeptide(L)'
;MAISSRHIIRSTLISSPLLFLLVFFLVKPSTPSTSEFPHTPGEPRTFDFESAEAKGWREGLKGGVSDWRDKWPSLGWGSGRESVEQMEVEQVEEDGWVDFDEGLHWTKYEGGVPGYQVFTNLYLSGASLTAITPSQAPSPLASDDAEETDRVQESPFPETKSIISSSKRGVTAGHDRWRIEGPEVGRMEFGKTGYRLGGLTFIFNDGPGPEGYLVFFKHFVAEAFLGAVRSLASTLPASVSIPVPKRIWFPRCGATPSWRDDRGENVWFLSHAVPSASIEGSTGFADRNLAGVTIQLEKVVIIDRWAAHSITGDIAKWGKMNVLVPTVSAPGDIFQQYRDNAIESFGVSKSKIGSRGLPVVVYLSHQKEPPRLRPEDHAGMITALKSLTSIAEVHIVKVGGMPKIRQVELLSRALVVIGSHSDDLVHAIWMPPSKGSTIIELFETGGFQRDYELMASSLNHNYVAVAGDRVVPEEEWRIAGPSNGERPRGEITINPEVVVRIVEDIVAASDETYSSDEAEEAEIEDDI
;
A
#
# COMPACT_ATOMS: atom_id res chain seq x y z
N MET A 1 49.75 -33.48 -25.70
CA MET A 1 49.51 -33.59 -27.17
C MET A 1 48.16 -32.92 -27.40
N ALA A 2 48.10 -31.69 -27.90
CA ALA A 2 48.25 -31.29 -29.32
C ALA A 2 47.00 -31.64 -30.15
N ILE A 3 46.42 -30.78 -31.00
CA ILE A 3 46.70 -29.36 -31.37
C ILE A 3 45.37 -28.72 -31.85
N SER A 4 45.23 -27.39 -31.75
CA SER A 4 44.10 -26.58 -32.29
C SER A 4 44.28 -26.24 -33.78
N SER A 5 43.20 -26.02 -34.55
CA SER A 5 43.26 -25.28 -35.84
C SER A 5 41.95 -24.64 -36.31
N ARG A 6 42.07 -23.46 -36.95
CA ARG A 6 41.01 -22.55 -37.49
C ARG A 6 41.33 -22.19 -38.96
N HIS A 7 40.48 -21.58 -39.82
CA HIS A 7 39.08 -21.13 -39.69
C HIS A 7 38.14 -21.95 -40.64
N ILE A 8 37.73 -21.59 -41.88
CA ILE A 8 37.88 -20.40 -42.75
C ILE A 8 36.61 -20.19 -43.62
N ILE A 9 36.13 -18.93 -43.73
CA ILE A 9 35.37 -18.28 -44.83
C ILE A 9 33.89 -18.68 -45.14
N ARG A 10 32.98 -17.81 -44.64
CA ARG A 10 31.98 -16.94 -45.33
C ARG A 10 31.02 -17.44 -46.45
N SER A 11 29.72 -17.25 -46.16
CA SER A 11 28.65 -16.56 -46.95
C SER A 11 28.29 -16.96 -48.40
N THR A 12 27.05 -17.47 -48.58
CA THR A 12 25.88 -16.78 -49.21
C THR A 12 24.65 -17.71 -49.06
N LEU A 13 23.56 -17.30 -48.39
CA LEU A 13 22.39 -16.60 -48.95
C LEU A 13 21.72 -17.32 -50.13
N ILE A 14 20.54 -17.93 -49.90
CA ILE A 14 19.32 -17.87 -50.74
C ILE A 14 18.14 -18.59 -50.01
N SER A 15 16.96 -18.00 -50.14
CA SER A 15 15.64 -18.34 -49.57
C SER A 15 15.10 -19.75 -49.83
N SER A 16 14.32 -20.31 -48.88
CA SER A 16 12.86 -20.55 -49.06
C SER A 16 12.19 -21.13 -47.79
N PRO A 17 10.98 -20.71 -47.37
CA PRO A 17 10.31 -21.19 -46.15
C PRO A 17 9.32 -22.33 -46.45
N LEU A 18 9.73 -23.60 -46.29
CA LEU A 18 8.84 -24.74 -46.59
C LEU A 18 9.11 -26.03 -45.79
N LEU A 19 9.47 -25.90 -44.51
CA LEU A 19 9.74 -27.06 -43.63
C LEU A 19 9.17 -26.93 -42.20
N PHE A 20 7.98 -26.36 -42.04
CA PHE A 20 7.34 -26.16 -40.71
C PHE A 20 5.91 -26.73 -40.57
N LEU A 21 5.49 -27.61 -41.48
CA LEU A 21 4.09 -28.06 -41.59
C LEU A 21 3.88 -29.58 -41.46
N LEU A 22 4.70 -30.28 -40.65
CA LEU A 22 4.56 -31.74 -40.48
C LEU A 22 4.99 -32.33 -39.12
N VAL A 23 4.84 -31.58 -38.01
CA VAL A 23 5.00 -32.11 -36.64
C VAL A 23 3.90 -31.59 -35.70
N PHE A 24 2.62 -31.73 -36.09
CA PHE A 24 1.48 -31.31 -35.25
C PHE A 24 0.33 -32.32 -35.12
N PHE A 25 0.55 -33.57 -35.53
CA PHE A 25 -0.39 -34.67 -35.29
C PHE A 25 0.34 -35.86 -34.67
N LEU A 26 0.44 -35.91 -33.33
CA LEU A 26 0.47 -37.13 -32.48
C LEU A 26 0.79 -36.81 -31.00
N VAL A 27 -0.09 -36.09 -30.29
CA VAL A 27 -0.17 -36.17 -28.82
C VAL A 27 -1.65 -36.22 -28.42
N LYS A 28 -2.08 -37.28 -27.73
CA LYS A 28 -3.41 -37.38 -27.12
C LYS A 28 -3.39 -36.76 -25.72
N PRO A 29 -4.49 -36.12 -25.25
CA PRO A 29 -4.58 -35.68 -23.87
C PRO A 29 -4.76 -36.88 -22.93
N SER A 30 -3.96 -36.93 -21.86
CA SER A 30 -4.10 -37.88 -20.75
C SER A 30 -5.06 -37.33 -19.69
N THR A 31 -6.01 -38.15 -19.26
CA THR A 31 -6.93 -37.86 -18.14
C THR A 31 -6.18 -37.76 -16.80
N PRO A 32 -6.57 -36.88 -15.87
CA PRO A 32 -5.95 -36.80 -14.56
C PRO A 32 -6.29 -38.02 -13.70
N SER A 33 -5.27 -38.64 -13.13
CA SER A 33 -5.42 -39.71 -12.13
C SER A 33 -5.56 -39.14 -10.73
N THR A 34 -6.60 -39.56 -10.00
CA THR A 34 -6.69 -39.41 -8.55
C THR A 34 -5.58 -40.20 -7.85
N SER A 35 -4.75 -39.52 -7.06
CA SER A 35 -3.78 -40.14 -6.15
C SER A 35 -4.16 -39.86 -4.70
N GLU A 36 -4.79 -40.83 -4.06
CA GLU A 36 -4.86 -40.90 -2.59
C GLU A 36 -3.47 -41.22 -2.03
N PHE A 37 -3.08 -40.58 -0.91
CA PHE A 37 -2.01 -41.08 -0.04
C PHE A 37 -2.42 -40.93 1.43
N PRO A 38 -1.99 -41.86 2.32
CA PRO A 38 -2.69 -42.12 3.57
C PRO A 38 -2.24 -41.21 4.73
N HIS A 39 -3.19 -40.86 5.58
CA HIS A 39 -2.90 -40.35 6.91
C HIS A 39 -2.53 -41.50 7.87
N THR A 40 -1.43 -41.37 8.60
CA THR A 40 -1.19 -42.07 9.86
C THR A 40 -1.27 -41.07 11.01
N PRO A 41 -2.10 -41.30 12.05
CA PRO A 41 -2.23 -40.39 13.18
C PRO A 41 -1.12 -40.61 14.22
N GLY A 42 -0.47 -39.53 14.65
CA GLY A 42 0.35 -39.51 15.86
C GLY A 42 -0.47 -39.05 17.07
N GLU A 43 -0.32 -39.74 18.20
CA GLU A 43 -1.08 -39.47 19.43
C GLU A 43 -0.74 -38.10 20.05
N PRO A 44 -1.71 -37.38 20.64
CA PRO A 44 -1.44 -36.19 21.43
C PRO A 44 -0.96 -36.58 22.83
N ARG A 45 0.16 -35.98 23.28
CA ARG A 45 0.57 -36.05 24.69
C ARG A 45 -0.30 -35.11 25.52
N THR A 46 -0.97 -35.66 26.52
CA THR A 46 -1.68 -34.88 27.54
C THR A 46 -0.69 -34.17 28.46
N PHE A 47 -0.99 -32.92 28.81
CA PHE A 47 -0.49 -32.28 30.01
C PHE A 47 -1.71 -31.81 30.80
N ASP A 48 -1.96 -32.48 31.91
CA ASP A 48 -3.02 -32.11 32.83
C ASP A 48 -2.64 -30.82 33.56
N PHE A 49 -3.56 -29.86 33.61
CA PHE A 49 -3.54 -28.79 34.60
C PHE A 49 -4.92 -28.74 35.26
N GLU A 50 -4.93 -28.97 36.57
CA GLU A 50 -6.15 -29.10 37.35
C GLU A 50 -6.91 -27.78 37.47
N SER A 51 -8.24 -27.90 37.48
CA SER A 51 -9.17 -26.79 37.64
C SER A 51 -9.15 -26.22 39.06
N ALA A 52 -9.09 -24.89 39.18
CA ALA A 52 -9.54 -24.18 40.37
C ALA A 52 -10.84 -23.41 40.04
N GLU A 53 -11.94 -23.75 40.72
CA GLU A 53 -13.22 -23.04 40.60
C GLU A 53 -13.11 -21.59 41.14
N ALA A 54 -13.69 -20.62 40.43
CA ALA A 54 -13.92 -19.28 40.97
C ALA A 54 -15.35 -18.77 40.62
N LYS A 55 -16.29 -19.02 41.54
CA LYS A 55 -17.62 -18.39 41.53
C LYS A 55 -17.48 -16.93 41.95
N GLY A 56 -17.97 -15.97 41.15
CA GLY A 56 -17.88 -14.54 41.56
C GLY A 56 -18.30 -13.46 40.55
N TRP A 57 -19.01 -13.78 39.46
CA TRP A 57 -19.32 -12.79 38.42
C TRP A 57 -20.66 -12.08 38.66
N ARG A 58 -20.67 -10.97 39.43
CA ARG A 58 -21.83 -10.06 39.47
C ARG A 58 -21.62 -8.58 39.84
N GLU A 59 -20.40 -8.08 40.04
CA GLU A 59 -20.17 -6.69 40.49
C GLU A 59 -19.23 -5.82 39.61
N GLY A 60 -18.76 -6.31 38.45
CA GLY A 60 -17.79 -5.58 37.61
C GLY A 60 -18.32 -4.42 36.74
N LEU A 61 -19.64 -4.28 36.57
CA LEU A 61 -20.25 -3.41 35.52
C LEU A 61 -20.38 -1.91 35.90
N LYS A 62 -19.42 -1.34 36.63
CA LYS A 62 -19.40 0.10 37.01
C LYS A 62 -18.07 0.83 36.80
N GLY A 63 -17.08 0.19 36.15
CA GLY A 63 -15.90 0.89 35.62
C GLY A 63 -16.24 1.62 34.32
N GLY A 64 -15.75 2.86 34.14
CA GLY A 64 -16.20 3.76 33.08
C GLY A 64 -15.75 3.38 31.67
N VAL A 65 -16.65 3.56 30.69
CA VAL A 65 -16.37 3.48 29.25
C VAL A 65 -15.86 4.83 28.69
N SER A 66 -15.73 5.86 29.54
CA SER A 66 -15.40 7.25 29.15
C SER A 66 -13.91 7.55 28.95
N ASP A 67 -13.00 6.60 29.21
CA ASP A 67 -11.55 6.83 29.34
C ASP A 67 -10.74 6.59 28.04
N TRP A 68 -11.41 6.29 26.91
CA TRP A 68 -10.72 6.01 25.64
C TRP A 68 -10.37 7.27 24.85
N ARG A 69 -11.15 8.35 25.01
CA ARG A 69 -10.95 9.62 24.27
C ARG A 69 -9.65 10.34 24.69
N ASP A 70 -9.28 10.29 25.97
CA ASP A 70 -8.12 11.00 26.52
C ASP A 70 -6.76 10.36 26.20
N LYS A 71 -6.75 9.22 25.48
CA LYS A 71 -5.53 8.48 25.10
C LYS A 71 -5.16 8.58 23.62
N TRP A 72 -5.98 9.26 22.82
CA TRP A 72 -5.63 9.50 21.43
C TRP A 72 -4.63 10.66 21.33
N PRO A 73 -3.46 10.49 20.67
CA PRO A 73 -2.60 11.62 20.35
C PRO A 73 -3.35 12.56 19.42
N SER A 74 -3.61 13.79 19.85
CA SER A 74 -4.13 14.82 18.96
C SER A 74 -3.09 15.09 17.86
N LEU A 75 -3.27 14.47 16.69
CA LEU A 75 -2.68 14.93 15.44
C LEU A 75 -3.27 16.32 15.19
N GLY A 76 -2.55 17.33 15.66
CA GLY A 76 -3.00 18.71 15.64
C GLY A 76 -3.25 19.15 14.21
N TRP A 77 -4.50 19.51 13.92
CA TRP A 77 -4.86 20.27 12.72
C TRP A 77 -4.30 21.69 12.89
N GLY A 78 -2.98 21.83 12.65
CA GLY A 78 -2.26 23.07 12.82
C GLY A 78 -2.61 24.05 11.71
N SER A 79 -3.49 25.01 12.01
CA SER A 79 -3.76 26.20 11.18
C SER A 79 -2.60 27.20 11.25
N GLY A 80 -1.40 26.73 10.89
CA GLY A 80 -0.17 27.52 10.82
C GLY A 80 -0.15 28.42 9.58
N ARG A 81 -0.81 29.58 9.65
CA ARG A 81 -0.77 30.60 8.59
C ARG A 81 0.54 31.39 8.64
N GLU A 82 1.65 30.74 8.28
CA GLU A 82 2.91 31.43 8.01
C GLU A 82 2.89 32.05 6.61
N SER A 83 3.56 33.20 6.47
CA SER A 83 3.55 33.99 5.24
C SER A 83 4.34 33.32 4.12
N VAL A 84 3.64 32.88 3.08
CA VAL A 84 4.21 32.26 1.89
C VAL A 84 5.03 33.29 1.10
N GLU A 85 6.35 33.16 1.11
CA GLU A 85 7.16 33.64 -0.01
C GLU A 85 6.77 32.83 -1.26
N GLN A 86 6.57 33.52 -2.39
CA GLN A 86 6.15 32.88 -3.64
C GLN A 86 7.29 32.01 -4.20
N MET A 87 7.36 30.75 -3.77
CA MET A 87 8.13 29.73 -4.49
C MET A 87 7.53 29.58 -5.88
N GLU A 88 8.40 29.67 -6.89
CA GLU A 88 8.03 29.37 -8.28
C GLU A 88 7.49 27.94 -8.35
N VAL A 89 6.30 27.78 -8.93
CA VAL A 89 5.76 26.47 -9.26
C VAL A 89 6.67 25.91 -10.35
N GLU A 90 7.55 24.95 -9.99
CA GLU A 90 8.33 24.19 -10.98
C GLU A 90 7.37 23.67 -12.05
N GLN A 91 7.57 24.13 -13.29
CA GLN A 91 6.73 23.71 -14.40
C GLN A 91 6.87 22.19 -14.55
N VAL A 92 5.75 21.48 -14.58
CA VAL A 92 5.73 20.05 -14.90
C VAL A 92 6.33 19.89 -16.29
N GLU A 93 7.53 19.32 -16.37
CA GLU A 93 8.24 19.21 -17.64
C GLU A 93 7.51 18.21 -18.54
N GLU A 94 7.43 18.53 -19.84
CA GLU A 94 6.75 17.66 -20.80
C GLU A 94 7.63 16.45 -21.18
N ASP A 95 7.00 15.34 -21.56
CA ASP A 95 7.70 14.16 -22.11
C ASP A 95 8.42 14.57 -23.41
N GLY A 96 9.72 14.30 -23.54
CA GLY A 96 10.50 14.83 -24.67
C GLY A 96 11.93 14.33 -24.80
N TRP A 97 12.57 14.62 -25.94
CA TRP A 97 13.99 14.33 -26.15
C TRP A 97 14.85 15.35 -25.39
N VAL A 98 15.91 14.87 -24.74
CA VAL A 98 16.83 15.68 -23.95
C VAL A 98 18.27 15.42 -24.34
N ASP A 99 19.08 16.48 -24.37
CA ASP A 99 20.52 16.41 -24.53
C ASP A 99 21.18 16.36 -23.16
N PHE A 100 21.92 15.29 -22.84
CA PHE A 100 22.58 15.10 -21.54
C PHE A 100 23.93 15.83 -21.44
N ASP A 101 24.44 16.43 -22.51
CA ASP A 101 25.55 17.38 -22.38
C ASP A 101 25.08 18.67 -21.68
N GLU A 102 23.83 19.09 -21.93
CA GLU A 102 23.22 20.33 -21.41
C GLU A 102 22.24 20.08 -20.23
N GLY A 103 21.54 18.94 -20.24
CA GLY A 103 20.42 18.61 -19.34
C GLY A 103 20.59 17.29 -18.57
N LEU A 104 21.82 16.93 -18.18
CA LEU A 104 22.03 15.89 -17.16
C LEU A 104 21.81 16.49 -15.77
N HIS A 105 20.74 16.07 -15.10
CA HIS A 105 20.36 16.53 -13.77
C HIS A 105 20.84 15.56 -12.70
N TRP A 106 21.14 16.09 -11.51
CA TRP A 106 21.47 15.28 -10.34
C TRP A 106 20.25 14.52 -9.84
N THR A 107 20.43 13.24 -9.51
CA THR A 107 19.40 12.47 -8.82
C THR A 107 19.29 12.98 -7.39
N LYS A 108 18.09 13.41 -7.01
CA LYS A 108 17.75 13.85 -5.66
C LYS A 108 16.93 12.78 -4.96
N TYR A 109 17.34 12.39 -3.76
CA TYR A 109 16.48 11.63 -2.86
C TYR A 109 15.58 12.62 -2.12
N GLU A 110 14.27 12.46 -2.27
CA GLU A 110 13.27 13.37 -1.72
C GLU A 110 12.81 12.93 -0.32
N GLY A 111 13.00 11.65 0.02
CA GLY A 111 12.56 11.05 1.27
C GLY A 111 11.86 9.71 1.05
N GLY A 112 11.25 9.21 2.12
CA GLY A 112 10.58 7.92 2.14
C GLY A 112 10.87 7.12 3.40
N VAL A 113 10.40 5.88 3.41
CA VAL A 113 10.71 4.85 4.41
C VAL A 113 11.12 3.55 3.70
N PRO A 114 11.89 2.64 4.32
CA PRO A 114 12.38 1.43 3.66
C PRO A 114 11.29 0.68 2.88
N GLY A 115 11.54 0.47 1.58
CA GLY A 115 10.58 -0.10 0.64
C GLY A 115 9.59 0.87 -0.03
N TYR A 116 9.64 2.17 0.28
CA TYR A 116 8.86 3.25 -0.33
C TYR A 116 9.72 4.51 -0.48
N GLN A 117 10.59 4.53 -1.48
CA GLN A 117 11.59 5.59 -1.65
C GLN A 117 11.21 6.54 -2.79
N VAL A 118 11.29 7.85 -2.54
CA VAL A 118 10.96 8.90 -3.51
C VAL A 118 12.23 9.54 -4.04
N PHE A 119 12.33 9.63 -5.37
CA PHE A 119 13.45 10.26 -6.06
C PHE A 119 12.98 11.20 -7.16
N THR A 120 13.79 12.21 -7.43
CA THR A 120 13.69 13.09 -8.60
C THR A 120 14.92 12.86 -9.49
N ASN A 121 14.74 12.85 -10.81
CA ASN A 121 15.79 12.61 -11.82
C ASN A 121 16.51 11.25 -11.68
N LEU A 122 15.78 10.14 -11.79
CA LEU A 122 16.37 8.80 -11.93
C LEU A 122 16.51 8.40 -13.40
N TYR A 123 17.59 7.69 -13.74
CA TYR A 123 17.87 7.29 -15.13
C TYR A 123 17.69 5.78 -15.32
N LEU A 124 16.87 5.36 -16.26
CA LEU A 124 16.77 3.96 -16.68
C LEU A 124 17.70 3.72 -17.88
N SER A 125 18.75 2.91 -17.69
CA SER A 125 19.70 2.49 -18.73
C SER A 125 20.07 1.02 -18.56
N GLY A 126 19.97 0.23 -19.63
CA GLY A 126 20.35 -1.19 -19.61
C GLY A 126 19.52 -2.07 -18.66
N ALA A 127 18.22 -1.74 -18.46
CA ALA A 127 17.32 -2.27 -17.43
C ALA A 127 17.59 -1.85 -15.97
N SER A 128 18.62 -1.04 -15.70
CA SER A 128 18.95 -0.59 -14.34
C SER A 128 18.52 0.86 -14.10
N LEU A 129 17.99 1.12 -12.90
CA LEU A 129 17.85 2.46 -12.36
C LEU A 129 19.23 2.94 -11.92
N THR A 130 19.65 4.08 -12.44
CA THR A 130 20.95 4.70 -12.23
C THR A 130 20.71 6.07 -11.60
N ALA A 131 21.27 6.26 -10.42
CA ALA A 131 21.29 7.55 -9.75
C ALA A 131 22.59 8.28 -10.09
N ILE A 132 22.48 9.52 -10.59
CA ILE A 132 23.64 10.37 -10.91
C ILE A 132 23.91 11.32 -9.76
N THR A 133 25.05 11.12 -9.10
CA THR A 133 25.53 12.00 -8.02
C THR A 133 26.60 12.95 -8.55
N PRO A 134 26.70 14.19 -8.03
CA PRO A 134 27.82 15.06 -8.36
C PRO A 134 29.15 14.42 -7.93
N SER A 135 30.10 14.29 -8.86
CA SER A 135 31.47 13.94 -8.50
C SER A 135 32.05 15.08 -7.67
N GLN A 136 32.61 14.77 -6.50
CA GLN A 136 33.45 15.73 -5.80
C GLN A 136 34.78 15.82 -6.53
N ALA A 137 35.17 17.03 -6.94
CA ALA A 137 36.55 17.28 -7.32
C ALA A 137 37.46 16.99 -6.09
N PRO A 138 38.63 16.36 -6.27
CA PRO A 138 39.58 16.21 -5.18
C PRO A 138 39.94 17.59 -4.63
N SER A 139 39.93 17.73 -3.30
CA SER A 139 40.19 19.01 -2.64
C SER A 139 41.59 19.54 -3.03
N PRO A 140 41.73 20.78 -3.54
CA PRO A 140 43.03 21.35 -3.94
C PRO A 140 44.04 21.55 -2.79
N LEU A 141 43.69 21.16 -1.57
CA LEU A 141 44.46 21.31 -0.34
C LEU A 141 44.98 19.98 0.23
N ALA A 142 44.85 18.88 -0.51
CA ALA A 142 45.58 17.64 -0.22
C ALA A 142 47.07 17.83 -0.59
N SER A 143 47.87 18.32 0.36
CA SER A 143 49.33 18.28 0.29
C SER A 143 49.84 16.83 0.26
N ASP A 144 50.85 16.55 -0.55
CA ASP A 144 51.40 15.20 -0.86
C ASP A 144 51.86 14.34 0.33
N ASP A 145 51.82 14.85 1.58
CA ASP A 145 52.35 14.21 2.79
C ASP A 145 51.28 13.81 3.83
N ALA A 146 49.98 13.89 3.49
CA ALA A 146 48.92 13.41 4.38
C ALA A 146 48.63 11.92 4.15
N GLU A 147 48.78 11.09 5.18
CA GLU A 147 48.34 9.68 5.14
C GLU A 147 46.90 9.60 4.63
N GLU A 148 46.67 8.68 3.68
CA GLU A 148 45.39 8.44 3.02
C GLU A 148 44.40 7.84 4.02
N THR A 149 43.86 8.67 4.91
CA THR A 149 42.76 8.28 5.78
C THR A 149 41.57 8.00 4.90
N ASP A 150 41.17 6.72 4.83
CA ASP A 150 39.93 6.24 4.21
C ASP A 150 38.73 7.02 4.78
N ARG A 151 38.45 8.19 4.19
CA ARG A 151 37.22 8.92 4.42
C ARG A 151 36.14 8.22 3.61
N VAL A 152 35.60 7.16 4.20
CA VAL A 152 34.40 6.48 3.70
C VAL A 152 33.30 7.54 3.57
N GLN A 153 33.14 8.06 2.36
CA GLN A 153 32.21 9.14 2.09
C GLN A 153 30.80 8.58 2.15
N GLU A 154 29.99 9.10 3.07
CA GLU A 154 28.62 8.66 3.22
C GLU A 154 27.82 8.97 1.94
N SER A 155 27.13 7.94 1.44
CA SER A 155 26.24 8.05 0.28
C SER A 155 25.14 9.08 0.56
N PRO A 156 24.79 9.96 -0.40
CA PRO A 156 23.65 10.87 -0.25
C PRO A 156 22.30 10.14 -0.27
N PHE A 157 22.30 8.85 -0.59
CA PHE A 157 21.14 7.97 -0.59
C PHE A 157 21.22 6.95 0.54
N PRO A 158 20.08 6.48 1.09
CA PRO A 158 20.02 5.36 2.01
C PRO A 158 20.72 4.10 1.46
N GLU A 159 21.05 3.16 2.35
CA GLU A 159 21.63 1.87 1.91
C GLU A 159 20.76 1.21 0.83
N THR A 160 21.37 0.73 -0.25
CA THR A 160 20.67 0.11 -1.40
C THR A 160 19.68 -0.98 -0.97
N LYS A 161 19.96 -1.72 0.11
CA LYS A 161 19.07 -2.76 0.66
C LYS A 161 17.70 -2.22 1.12
N SER A 162 17.62 -0.94 1.49
CA SER A 162 16.38 -0.24 1.87
C SER A 162 15.70 0.48 0.70
N ILE A 163 16.41 0.63 -0.42
CA ILE A 163 15.90 1.21 -1.67
C ILE A 163 15.29 0.14 -2.56
N ILE A 164 16.07 -0.87 -2.94
CA ILE A 164 15.68 -1.84 -3.95
C ILE A 164 16.41 -3.18 -3.76
N SER A 165 15.65 -4.26 -3.80
CA SER A 165 16.10 -5.63 -3.61
C SER A 165 16.35 -6.36 -4.93
N SER A 166 17.09 -7.46 -4.85
CA SER A 166 17.22 -8.41 -5.95
C SER A 166 15.96 -9.29 -6.09
N SER A 167 15.70 -10.18 -5.14
CA SER A 167 14.56 -11.12 -5.23
C SER A 167 14.10 -11.71 -3.91
N LYS A 168 14.83 -11.49 -2.82
CA LYS A 168 14.61 -12.10 -1.50
C LYS A 168 14.95 -11.11 -0.40
N ARG A 169 14.37 -11.31 0.78
CA ARG A 169 14.62 -10.52 1.99
C ARG A 169 16.12 -10.32 2.25
N GLY A 170 16.53 -9.08 2.50
CA GLY A 170 17.90 -8.74 2.88
C GLY A 170 18.97 -8.90 1.78
N VAL A 171 18.58 -9.27 0.55
CA VAL A 171 19.53 -9.37 -0.58
C VAL A 171 19.39 -8.13 -1.46
N THR A 172 20.34 -7.20 -1.27
CA THR A 172 20.51 -5.97 -2.04
C THR A 172 20.43 -6.22 -3.56
N ALA A 173 19.89 -5.25 -4.31
CA ALA A 173 20.01 -5.24 -5.76
C ALA A 173 21.47 -5.20 -6.23
N GLY A 174 21.77 -5.82 -7.37
CA GLY A 174 23.04 -5.65 -8.07
C GLY A 174 23.01 -4.48 -9.05
N HIS A 175 24.13 -4.26 -9.72
CA HIS A 175 24.28 -3.28 -10.81
C HIS A 175 23.36 -3.56 -12.01
N ASP A 176 22.70 -4.74 -12.06
CA ASP A 176 21.64 -5.08 -13.02
C ASP A 176 20.36 -4.25 -12.80
N ARG A 177 20.15 -3.67 -11.60
CA ARG A 177 18.94 -2.91 -11.24
C ARG A 177 19.19 -1.56 -10.61
N TRP A 178 20.28 -1.42 -9.84
CA TRP A 178 20.61 -0.20 -9.14
C TRP A 178 22.08 0.14 -9.31
N ARG A 179 22.36 1.34 -9.83
CA ARG A 179 23.70 1.92 -9.93
C ARG A 179 23.71 3.32 -9.32
N ILE A 180 24.85 3.72 -8.77
CA ILE A 180 25.13 5.09 -8.34
C ILE A 180 26.40 5.47 -9.09
N GLU A 181 26.30 6.44 -9.99
CA GLU A 181 27.37 6.79 -10.91
C GLU A 181 27.67 8.30 -10.88
N GLY A 182 28.91 8.65 -11.19
CA GLY A 182 29.31 10.04 -11.41
C GLY A 182 28.82 10.57 -12.77
N PRO A 183 28.82 11.90 -12.98
CA PRO A 183 28.34 12.52 -14.21
C PRO A 183 29.15 12.12 -15.45
N GLU A 184 30.45 11.83 -15.29
CA GLU A 184 31.32 11.41 -16.40
C GLU A 184 30.96 10.02 -16.91
N VAL A 185 30.72 9.08 -15.99
CA VAL A 185 30.22 7.73 -16.31
C VAL A 185 28.81 7.83 -16.89
N GLY A 186 27.93 8.63 -16.27
CA GLY A 186 26.59 8.91 -16.78
C GLY A 186 26.58 9.38 -18.24
N ARG A 187 27.34 10.43 -18.59
CA ARG A 187 27.43 10.91 -19.99
C ARG A 187 28.01 9.86 -20.94
N MET A 188 28.96 9.05 -20.49
CA MET A 188 29.57 7.99 -21.31
C MET A 188 28.60 6.83 -21.57
N GLU A 189 27.86 6.38 -20.55
CA GLU A 189 26.89 5.27 -20.67
C GLU A 189 25.59 5.70 -21.35
N PHE A 190 25.08 6.89 -21.04
CA PHE A 190 23.76 7.32 -21.49
C PHE A 190 23.74 7.78 -22.95
N GLY A 191 24.91 8.13 -23.48
CA GLY A 191 25.07 8.83 -24.75
C GLY A 191 24.64 10.29 -24.66
N LYS A 192 24.75 11.01 -25.78
CA LYS A 192 24.42 12.44 -25.84
C LYS A 192 22.93 12.73 -25.65
N THR A 193 22.04 11.86 -26.15
CA THR A 193 20.59 12.12 -26.16
C THR A 193 19.81 10.98 -25.54
N GLY A 194 18.88 11.31 -24.64
CA GLY A 194 17.90 10.38 -24.08
C GLY A 194 16.48 10.93 -24.17
N TYR A 195 15.54 10.23 -23.51
CA TYR A 195 14.13 10.61 -23.48
C TYR A 195 13.67 10.88 -22.03
N ARG A 196 13.13 12.06 -21.77
CA ARG A 196 12.52 12.43 -20.49
C ARG A 196 11.07 11.98 -20.45
N LEU A 197 10.71 11.30 -19.37
CA LEU A 197 9.34 10.98 -19.00
C LEU A 197 8.95 11.87 -17.82
N GLY A 198 8.25 12.96 -18.12
CA GLY A 198 7.82 13.99 -17.19
C GLY A 198 6.62 13.59 -16.35
N GLY A 199 6.54 14.04 -15.12
CA GLY A 199 5.59 13.63 -14.09
C GLY A 199 5.89 12.28 -13.41
N LEU A 200 4.94 11.84 -12.60
CA LEU A 200 5.12 10.76 -11.63
C LEU A 200 5.09 9.33 -12.23
N THR A 201 6.05 8.51 -11.80
CA THR A 201 6.17 7.07 -12.10
C THR A 201 6.21 6.25 -10.81
N PHE A 202 5.31 5.28 -10.64
CA PHE A 202 5.41 4.27 -9.59
C PHE A 202 6.07 3.00 -10.13
N ILE A 203 7.10 2.48 -9.45
CA ILE A 203 7.82 1.27 -9.85
C ILE A 203 7.69 0.22 -8.74
N PHE A 204 6.89 -0.80 -8.99
CA PHE A 204 6.71 -1.94 -8.09
C PHE A 204 7.74 -3.03 -8.41
N ASN A 205 8.79 -3.13 -7.59
CA ASN A 205 9.86 -4.12 -7.76
C ASN A 205 9.51 -5.51 -7.18
N ASP A 206 8.28 -5.82 -6.79
CA ASP A 206 7.93 -7.19 -6.37
C ASP A 206 7.85 -8.17 -7.55
N GLY A 207 8.02 -9.46 -7.26
CA GLY A 207 8.01 -10.54 -8.26
C GLY A 207 6.62 -11.19 -8.46
N PRO A 208 6.39 -11.84 -9.61
CA PRO A 208 5.21 -12.67 -9.86
C PRO A 208 5.33 -14.04 -9.17
N GLY A 209 4.28 -14.84 -9.27
CA GLY A 209 4.19 -16.21 -8.76
C GLY A 209 3.14 -16.38 -7.66
N PRO A 210 2.86 -17.62 -7.21
CA PRO A 210 1.83 -17.89 -6.19
C PRO A 210 2.19 -17.36 -4.79
N GLU A 211 3.48 -17.10 -4.54
CA GLU A 211 3.98 -16.35 -3.36
C GLU A 211 4.15 -14.84 -3.66
N GLY A 212 3.69 -14.41 -4.83
CA GLY A 212 3.78 -13.03 -5.31
C GLY A 212 2.89 -12.13 -4.48
N TYR A 213 3.47 -11.09 -3.90
CA TYR A 213 2.75 -10.25 -2.96
C TYR A 213 1.63 -9.42 -3.63
N LEU A 214 1.91 -8.94 -4.85
CA LEU A 214 0.98 -8.10 -5.61
C LEU A 214 -0.18 -8.89 -6.23
N VAL A 215 -0.23 -10.23 -6.11
CA VAL A 215 -1.34 -11.04 -6.68
C VAL A 215 -2.61 -10.98 -5.82
N PHE A 216 -2.57 -10.33 -4.66
CA PHE A 216 -3.69 -10.14 -3.75
C PHE A 216 -4.07 -8.66 -3.66
N PHE A 217 -5.37 -8.35 -3.84
CA PHE A 217 -5.86 -6.96 -3.88
C PHE A 217 -5.49 -6.16 -2.64
N LYS A 218 -5.67 -6.75 -1.45
CA LYS A 218 -5.28 -6.17 -0.16
C LYS A 218 -3.82 -5.73 -0.10
N HIS A 219 -2.89 -6.64 -0.41
CA HIS A 219 -1.46 -6.35 -0.39
C HIS A 219 -1.07 -5.32 -1.46
N PHE A 220 -1.68 -5.37 -2.65
CA PHE A 220 -1.44 -4.37 -3.69
C PHE A 220 -1.96 -2.98 -3.28
N VAL A 221 -3.22 -2.85 -2.87
CA VAL A 221 -3.86 -1.54 -2.68
C VAL A 221 -3.55 -0.92 -1.33
N ALA A 222 -3.69 -1.67 -0.23
CA ALA A 222 -3.63 -1.14 1.14
C ALA A 222 -2.21 -1.15 1.73
N GLU A 223 -1.35 -2.08 1.28
CA GLU A 223 0.04 -2.13 1.74
C GLU A 223 0.98 -1.46 0.74
N ALA A 224 1.00 -1.87 -0.54
CA ALA A 224 1.98 -1.36 -1.51
C ALA A 224 1.61 0.01 -2.14
N PHE A 225 0.40 0.17 -2.68
CA PHE A 225 0.00 1.39 -3.40
C PHE A 225 -0.27 2.56 -2.44
N LEU A 226 -1.06 2.36 -1.38
CA LEU A 226 -1.31 3.37 -0.36
C LEU A 226 -0.02 3.87 0.32
N GLY A 227 0.92 2.96 0.61
CA GLY A 227 2.22 3.35 1.15
C GLY A 227 3.06 4.20 0.20
N ALA A 228 2.96 3.96 -1.11
CA ALA A 228 3.59 4.79 -2.12
C ALA A 228 2.96 6.19 -2.19
N VAL A 229 1.63 6.29 -2.12
CA VAL A 229 0.89 7.56 -2.09
C VAL A 229 1.27 8.40 -0.86
N ARG A 230 1.29 7.79 0.33
CA ARG A 230 1.65 8.52 1.57
C ARG A 230 3.12 8.95 1.60
N SER A 231 4.02 8.08 1.14
CA SER A 231 5.46 8.39 1.07
C SER A 231 5.78 9.44 0.00
N LEU A 232 5.02 9.50 -1.09
CA LEU A 232 5.08 10.62 -2.03
C LEU A 232 4.61 11.92 -1.37
N ALA A 233 3.43 11.90 -0.77
CA ALA A 233 2.78 13.07 -0.21
C ALA A 233 3.63 13.78 0.86
N SER A 234 4.41 13.02 1.64
CA SER A 234 5.34 13.58 2.64
C SER A 234 6.54 14.32 2.06
N THR A 235 6.80 14.17 0.76
CA THR A 235 7.88 14.88 0.03
C THR A 235 7.37 16.09 -0.74
N LEU A 236 6.08 16.42 -0.61
CA LEU A 236 5.45 17.54 -1.28
C LEU A 236 5.15 18.66 -0.27
N PRO A 237 5.26 19.94 -0.68
CA PRO A 237 4.74 21.04 0.13
C PRO A 237 3.24 20.86 0.39
N ALA A 238 2.77 21.22 1.58
CA ALA A 238 1.36 21.05 1.98
C ALA A 238 0.34 21.78 1.08
N SER A 239 0.78 22.76 0.28
CA SER A 239 -0.01 23.51 -0.69
C SER A 239 -0.16 22.83 -2.06
N VAL A 240 0.54 21.71 -2.31
CA VAL A 240 0.58 21.04 -3.62
C VAL A 240 -0.35 19.82 -3.61
N SER A 241 -1.26 19.76 -4.58
CA SER A 241 -2.11 18.58 -4.80
C SER A 241 -1.24 17.36 -5.15
N ILE A 242 -1.52 16.22 -4.50
CA ILE A 242 -0.72 15.01 -4.68
C ILE A 242 -0.95 14.47 -6.10
N PRO A 243 0.08 14.41 -6.95
CA PRO A 243 -0.09 14.05 -8.35
C PRO A 243 -0.41 12.56 -8.50
N VAL A 244 -1.32 12.25 -9.43
CA VAL A 244 -1.62 10.89 -9.84
C VAL A 244 -0.49 10.36 -10.74
N PRO A 245 -0.03 9.09 -10.59
CA PRO A 245 1.01 8.54 -11.44
C PRO A 245 0.57 8.50 -12.91
N LYS A 246 1.36 9.08 -13.82
CA LYS A 246 1.20 8.91 -15.27
C LYS A 246 1.62 7.51 -15.74
N ARG A 247 2.46 6.83 -14.94
CA ARG A 247 3.07 5.53 -15.24
C ARG A 247 3.08 4.64 -14.00
N ILE A 248 2.69 3.38 -14.17
CA ILE A 248 2.80 2.34 -13.16
C ILE A 248 3.51 1.14 -13.79
N TRP A 249 4.69 0.84 -13.27
CA TRP A 249 5.57 -0.20 -13.80
C TRP A 249 5.69 -1.36 -12.82
N PHE A 250 5.64 -2.57 -13.37
CA PHE A 250 5.85 -3.83 -12.67
C PHE A 250 7.00 -4.62 -13.35
N PRO A 251 8.27 -4.16 -13.24
CA PRO A 251 9.37 -4.62 -14.09
C PRO A 251 9.66 -6.12 -14.04
N ARG A 252 9.27 -6.81 -12.96
CA ARG A 252 9.49 -8.25 -12.77
C ARG A 252 8.28 -9.11 -13.09
N CYS A 253 7.09 -8.53 -13.22
CA CYS A 253 5.82 -9.25 -13.34
C CYS A 253 5.54 -9.75 -14.77
N GLY A 254 6.26 -10.80 -15.18
CA GLY A 254 6.18 -11.40 -16.52
C GLY A 254 5.50 -12.77 -16.64
N ALA A 255 5.06 -13.35 -15.52
CA ALA A 255 4.45 -14.67 -15.46
C ALA A 255 3.16 -14.65 -14.65
N THR A 256 2.31 -15.67 -14.82
CA THR A 256 1.04 -15.84 -14.09
C THR A 256 1.24 -16.80 -12.91
N PRO A 257 0.66 -16.53 -11.72
CA PRO A 257 -0.07 -15.31 -11.35
C PRO A 257 0.86 -14.10 -11.18
N SER A 258 0.30 -12.89 -11.33
CA SER A 258 1.02 -11.64 -11.52
C SER A 258 0.38 -10.51 -10.70
N TRP A 259 0.80 -9.26 -10.87
CA TRP A 259 0.06 -8.10 -10.32
C TRP A 259 -1.41 -8.06 -10.79
N ARG A 260 -1.77 -8.78 -11.85
CA ARG A 260 -3.17 -9.09 -12.19
C ARG A 260 -3.62 -10.26 -11.32
N ASP A 261 -4.40 -9.95 -10.29
CA ASP A 261 -5.01 -10.90 -9.37
C ASP A 261 -6.12 -11.73 -10.05
N ASP A 262 -6.42 -12.90 -9.49
CA ASP A 262 -7.41 -13.84 -10.05
C ASP A 262 -8.85 -13.30 -10.06
N ARG A 263 -9.16 -12.27 -9.25
CA ARG A 263 -10.47 -11.62 -9.17
C ARG A 263 -10.57 -10.38 -10.07
N GLY A 264 -9.47 -9.94 -10.67
CA GLY A 264 -9.35 -8.73 -11.50
C GLY A 264 -9.47 -7.42 -10.72
N GLU A 265 -9.36 -7.43 -9.39
CA GLU A 265 -9.57 -6.28 -8.52
C GLU A 265 -8.45 -5.23 -8.64
N ASN A 266 -7.20 -5.64 -8.85
CA ASN A 266 -6.08 -4.74 -9.12
C ASN A 266 -6.24 -4.01 -10.46
N VAL A 267 -6.67 -4.75 -11.49
CA VAL A 267 -6.93 -4.19 -12.83
C VAL A 267 -8.10 -3.21 -12.75
N TRP A 268 -9.18 -3.62 -12.10
CA TRP A 268 -10.35 -2.79 -11.87
C TRP A 268 -9.98 -1.50 -11.10
N PHE A 269 -9.26 -1.61 -9.99
CA PHE A 269 -8.81 -0.46 -9.21
C PHE A 269 -8.00 0.51 -10.07
N LEU A 270 -6.97 0.02 -10.78
CA LEU A 270 -6.14 0.91 -11.61
C LEU A 270 -6.93 1.60 -12.72
N SER A 271 -7.86 0.89 -13.39
CA SER A 271 -8.68 1.49 -14.45
C SER A 271 -9.66 2.57 -13.98
N HIS A 272 -10.05 2.59 -12.70
CA HIS A 272 -11.02 3.56 -12.16
C HIS A 272 -10.35 4.63 -11.29
N ALA A 273 -9.33 4.28 -10.49
CA ALA A 273 -8.62 5.22 -9.62
C ALA A 273 -7.51 6.02 -10.35
N VAL A 274 -6.93 5.47 -11.43
CA VAL A 274 -5.84 6.12 -12.20
C VAL A 274 -6.04 5.96 -13.72
N PRO A 275 -7.19 6.39 -14.28
CA PRO A 275 -7.60 6.02 -15.65
C PRO A 275 -6.66 6.48 -16.78
N SER A 276 -5.84 7.52 -16.55
CA SER A 276 -4.83 8.01 -17.50
C SER A 276 -3.45 7.35 -17.37
N ALA A 277 -3.24 6.49 -16.37
CA ALA A 277 -1.94 5.89 -16.12
C ALA A 277 -1.61 4.80 -17.16
N SER A 278 -0.44 4.89 -17.77
CA SER A 278 0.11 3.78 -18.56
C SER A 278 0.63 2.68 -17.62
N ILE A 279 0.25 1.43 -17.88
CA ILE A 279 0.58 0.28 -17.04
C ILE A 279 1.50 -0.66 -17.81
N GLU A 280 2.70 -0.91 -17.28
CA GLU A 280 3.76 -1.68 -17.95
C GLU A 280 4.18 -2.90 -17.11
N GLY A 281 4.19 -4.08 -17.72
CA GLY A 281 4.76 -5.30 -17.11
C GLY A 281 6.20 -5.54 -17.55
N SER A 282 6.78 -6.69 -17.17
CA SER A 282 8.19 -6.99 -17.49
C SER A 282 8.51 -7.02 -18.98
N THR A 283 7.54 -7.32 -19.85
CA THR A 283 7.75 -7.33 -21.31
C THR A 283 8.09 -5.95 -21.82
N GLY A 284 7.29 -4.93 -21.49
CA GLY A 284 7.58 -3.55 -21.88
C GLY A 284 8.90 -3.05 -21.30
N PHE A 285 9.21 -3.44 -20.06
CA PHE A 285 10.48 -3.10 -19.42
C PHE A 285 11.69 -3.76 -20.12
N ALA A 286 11.52 -5.00 -20.60
CA ALA A 286 12.50 -5.68 -21.42
C ALA A 286 12.63 -5.08 -22.83
N ASP A 287 11.53 -4.61 -23.43
CA ASP A 287 11.53 -3.91 -24.72
C ASP A 287 12.27 -2.56 -24.61
N ARG A 288 12.08 -1.81 -23.49
CA ARG A 288 12.87 -0.60 -23.19
C ARG A 288 14.36 -0.88 -23.09
N ASN A 289 14.73 -1.96 -22.41
CA ASN A 289 16.13 -2.41 -22.32
C ASN A 289 16.70 -2.73 -23.71
N LEU A 290 15.95 -3.49 -24.52
CA LEU A 290 16.35 -3.87 -25.88
C LEU A 290 16.46 -2.66 -26.83
N ALA A 291 15.62 -1.64 -26.64
CA ALA A 291 15.67 -0.40 -27.42
C ALA A 291 16.94 0.43 -27.17
N GLY A 292 17.61 0.27 -26.03
CA GLY A 292 18.87 0.95 -25.72
C GLY A 292 18.76 2.47 -25.53
N VAL A 293 17.55 3.02 -25.41
CA VAL A 293 17.31 4.45 -25.15
C VAL A 293 17.36 4.71 -23.65
N THR A 294 18.29 5.55 -23.21
CA THR A 294 18.31 6.03 -21.82
C THR A 294 17.08 6.90 -21.54
N ILE A 295 16.38 6.60 -20.46
CA ILE A 295 15.18 7.33 -20.04
C ILE A 295 15.46 8.11 -18.75
N GLN A 296 15.26 9.42 -18.74
CA GLN A 296 15.19 10.22 -17.51
C GLN A 296 13.76 10.17 -16.97
N LEU A 297 13.59 9.79 -15.71
CA LEU A 297 12.33 9.84 -14.98
C LEU A 297 12.32 11.08 -14.09
N GLU A 298 11.36 11.98 -14.31
CA GLU A 298 11.26 13.23 -13.54
C GLU A 298 11.04 12.95 -12.05
N LYS A 299 9.92 12.30 -11.67
CA LYS A 299 9.65 11.90 -10.28
C LYS A 299 9.24 10.43 -10.18
N VAL A 300 9.84 9.72 -9.23
CA VAL A 300 9.72 8.26 -9.08
C VAL A 300 9.42 7.90 -7.63
N VAL A 301 8.52 6.94 -7.44
CA VAL A 301 8.44 6.16 -6.19
C VAL A 301 8.84 4.72 -6.49
N ILE A 302 9.83 4.20 -5.77
CA ILE A 302 10.24 2.80 -5.80
C ILE A 302 9.54 2.08 -4.65
N ILE A 303 8.75 1.06 -4.98
CA ILE A 303 8.00 0.21 -4.05
C ILE A 303 8.61 -1.18 -4.03
N ASP A 304 9.08 -1.65 -2.87
CA ASP A 304 9.73 -2.95 -2.72
C ASP A 304 9.53 -3.56 -1.32
N ARG A 305 8.75 -4.64 -1.23
CA ARG A 305 8.50 -5.39 0.01
C ARG A 305 9.76 -5.94 0.66
N TRP A 306 10.71 -6.45 -0.13
CA TRP A 306 11.92 -7.05 0.41
C TRP A 306 12.92 -6.00 0.89
N ALA A 307 12.89 -4.80 0.31
CA ALA A 307 13.61 -3.65 0.82
C ALA A 307 13.01 -3.16 2.15
N ALA A 308 11.68 -3.13 2.29
CA ALA A 308 11.03 -2.89 3.58
C ALA A 308 11.46 -3.94 4.62
N HIS A 309 11.35 -5.24 4.31
CA HIS A 309 11.77 -6.31 5.21
C HIS A 309 13.30 -6.46 5.41
N SER A 310 14.12 -5.60 4.79
CA SER A 310 15.58 -5.58 5.04
C SER A 310 15.94 -5.01 6.40
N ILE A 311 15.05 -4.20 7.01
CA ILE A 311 15.25 -3.62 8.34
C ILE A 311 14.58 -4.42 9.46
N THR A 312 15.02 -4.16 10.68
CA THR A 312 14.55 -4.80 11.92
C THR A 312 13.48 -3.95 12.61
N GLY A 313 13.19 -4.19 13.90
CA GLY A 313 12.15 -3.47 14.64
C GLY A 313 10.75 -3.88 14.21
N ASP A 314 9.83 -2.91 14.13
CA ASP A 314 8.40 -3.18 13.89
C ASP A 314 8.11 -3.91 12.57
N ILE A 315 8.90 -3.71 11.52
CA ILE A 315 8.73 -4.47 10.25
C ILE A 315 9.01 -5.96 10.47
N ALA A 316 10.04 -6.29 11.25
CA ALA A 316 10.37 -7.67 11.57
C ALA A 316 9.39 -8.30 12.57
N LYS A 317 8.85 -7.49 13.50
CA LYS A 317 7.84 -7.90 14.50
C LYS A 317 6.49 -8.23 13.86
N TRP A 318 5.99 -7.35 13.00
CA TRP A 318 4.66 -7.46 12.41
C TRP A 318 4.63 -8.20 11.08
N GLY A 319 5.77 -8.35 10.40
CA GLY A 319 5.82 -8.97 9.09
C GLY A 319 5.12 -8.15 8.00
N LYS A 320 4.97 -6.83 8.21
CA LYS A 320 4.27 -5.90 7.32
C LYS A 320 5.23 -4.88 6.71
N MET A 321 5.17 -4.68 5.39
CA MET A 321 6.02 -3.68 4.73
C MET A 321 5.56 -2.25 5.04
N ASN A 322 4.24 -2.03 5.16
CA ASN A 322 3.65 -0.71 5.41
C ASN A 322 3.66 -0.27 6.88
N VAL A 323 4.32 -0.99 7.80
CA VAL A 323 4.21 -0.68 9.25
C VAL A 323 4.72 0.72 9.62
N LEU A 324 5.67 1.26 8.85
CA LEU A 324 6.23 2.59 9.05
C LEU A 324 5.43 3.68 8.31
N VAL A 325 4.56 3.32 7.36
CA VAL A 325 3.80 4.28 6.53
C VAL A 325 2.96 5.24 7.38
N PRO A 326 2.24 4.83 8.44
CA PRO A 326 1.54 5.76 9.33
C PRO A 326 2.45 6.76 10.07
N THR A 327 3.72 6.42 10.29
CA THR A 327 4.68 7.31 10.97
C THR A 327 5.17 8.45 10.08
N VAL A 328 4.92 8.36 8.78
CA VAL A 328 5.23 9.41 7.80
C VAL A 328 4.15 10.49 7.87
N SER A 329 4.57 11.74 8.09
CA SER A 329 3.68 12.91 8.07
C SER A 329 3.21 13.21 6.65
N ALA A 330 1.90 13.34 6.45
CA ALA A 330 1.28 13.64 5.17
C ALA A 330 -0.11 14.29 5.39
N PRO A 331 -0.68 15.01 4.40
CA PRO A 331 -2.01 15.61 4.49
C PRO A 331 -3.14 14.63 4.88
N GLY A 332 -4.25 15.17 5.40
CA GLY A 332 -5.39 14.37 5.85
C GLY A 332 -6.07 13.54 4.74
N ASP A 333 -5.97 14.02 3.51
CA ASP A 333 -6.78 13.65 2.35
C ASP A 333 -5.98 12.97 1.23
N ILE A 334 -4.79 12.42 1.52
CA ILE A 334 -3.84 11.92 0.50
C ILE A 334 -4.40 10.98 -0.57
N PHE A 335 -5.49 10.28 -0.27
CA PHE A 335 -6.11 9.30 -1.15
C PHE A 335 -7.33 9.85 -1.91
N GLN A 336 -7.73 11.10 -1.68
CA GLN A 336 -9.00 11.65 -2.15
C GLN A 336 -9.11 11.67 -3.68
N GLN A 337 -8.05 12.07 -4.39
CA GLN A 337 -8.04 12.06 -5.87
C GLN A 337 -8.31 10.65 -6.45
N TYR A 338 -7.82 9.60 -5.81
CA TYR A 338 -8.03 8.20 -6.22
C TYR A 338 -9.47 7.73 -5.94
N ARG A 339 -10.07 8.20 -4.84
CA ARG A 339 -11.50 7.98 -4.51
C ARG A 339 -12.39 8.71 -5.50
N ASP A 340 -12.11 9.99 -5.77
CA ASP A 340 -12.89 10.84 -6.66
C ASP A 340 -12.90 10.30 -8.08
N ASN A 341 -11.74 9.93 -8.65
CA ASN A 341 -11.65 9.28 -9.95
C ASN A 341 -12.55 8.01 -10.02
N ALA A 342 -12.52 7.18 -8.96
CA ALA A 342 -13.35 5.98 -8.89
C ALA A 342 -14.85 6.29 -8.77
N ILE A 343 -15.24 7.25 -7.93
CA ILE A 343 -16.64 7.68 -7.74
C ILE A 343 -17.20 8.26 -9.04
N GLU A 344 -16.45 9.15 -9.69
CA GLU A 344 -16.82 9.79 -10.96
C GLU A 344 -16.94 8.79 -12.10
N SER A 345 -16.04 7.80 -12.18
CA SER A 345 -16.10 6.74 -13.19
C SER A 345 -17.39 5.89 -13.14
N PHE A 346 -18.11 5.91 -12.01
CA PHE A 346 -19.42 5.28 -11.86
C PHE A 346 -20.61 6.26 -11.92
N GLY A 347 -20.38 7.58 -12.01
CA GLY A 347 -21.43 8.59 -11.89
C GLY A 347 -22.11 8.59 -10.51
N VAL A 348 -21.38 8.22 -9.46
CA VAL A 348 -21.89 8.09 -8.09
C VAL A 348 -21.86 9.44 -7.36
N SER A 349 -22.80 9.66 -6.44
CA SER A 349 -22.85 10.88 -5.63
C SER A 349 -21.68 10.98 -4.65
N LYS A 350 -21.03 12.15 -4.59
CA LYS A 350 -20.00 12.49 -3.59
C LYS A 350 -20.58 12.85 -2.20
N SER A 351 -21.90 12.73 -1.97
CA SER A 351 -22.52 13.10 -0.70
C SER A 351 -22.09 12.20 0.46
N LYS A 352 -21.36 12.78 1.43
CA LYS A 352 -20.84 12.10 2.64
C LYS A 352 -21.94 11.75 3.67
N ILE A 353 -23.15 12.25 3.49
CA ILE A 353 -24.30 12.03 4.39
C ILE A 353 -25.27 11.03 3.74
N GLY A 354 -25.97 10.24 4.56
CA GLY A 354 -26.96 9.25 4.12
C GLY A 354 -28.17 9.86 3.40
N SER A 355 -28.95 9.01 2.73
CA SER A 355 -30.18 9.41 2.01
C SER A 355 -31.23 10.07 2.90
N ARG A 356 -31.17 9.83 4.22
CA ARG A 356 -32.05 10.42 5.24
C ARG A 356 -31.48 11.66 5.94
N GLY A 357 -30.35 12.21 5.48
CA GLY A 357 -29.66 13.30 6.19
C GLY A 357 -28.92 12.84 7.46
N LEU A 358 -28.63 11.54 7.59
CA LEU A 358 -27.98 10.95 8.77
C LEU A 358 -26.62 10.34 8.41
N PRO A 359 -25.64 10.31 9.34
CA PRO A 359 -24.37 9.60 9.14
C PRO A 359 -24.56 8.12 8.74
N VAL A 360 -23.72 7.63 7.83
CA VAL A 360 -23.82 6.25 7.32
C VAL A 360 -22.92 5.31 8.13
N VAL A 361 -23.51 4.23 8.65
CA VAL A 361 -22.82 3.19 9.42
C VAL A 361 -22.96 1.86 8.65
N VAL A 362 -21.83 1.23 8.31
CA VAL A 362 -21.81 0.03 7.48
C VAL A 362 -21.20 -1.15 8.23
N TYR A 363 -21.97 -2.22 8.42
CA TYR A 363 -21.50 -3.48 8.97
C TYR A 363 -21.26 -4.51 7.88
N LEU A 364 -20.00 -4.92 7.73
CA LEU A 364 -19.53 -5.94 6.79
C LEU A 364 -19.75 -7.32 7.42
N SER A 365 -20.87 -7.94 7.08
CA SER A 365 -21.34 -9.21 7.64
C SER A 365 -20.58 -10.41 7.07
N HIS A 366 -19.30 -10.54 7.40
CA HIS A 366 -18.51 -11.72 7.09
C HIS A 366 -18.91 -12.92 7.98
N GLN A 367 -19.46 -13.97 7.36
CA GLN A 367 -19.96 -15.17 8.05
C GLN A 367 -19.64 -16.48 7.30
N LYS A 368 -19.10 -16.41 6.08
CA LYS A 368 -18.86 -17.58 5.23
C LYS A 368 -17.69 -18.41 5.75
N GLU A 369 -16.58 -17.75 6.05
CA GLU A 369 -15.31 -18.34 6.48
C GLU A 369 -14.86 -17.67 7.80
N PRO A 370 -13.92 -18.25 8.54
CA PRO A 370 -13.25 -17.57 9.66
C PRO A 370 -12.27 -16.47 9.21
N PRO A 371 -11.99 -15.47 10.07
CA PRO A 371 -12.58 -15.26 11.38
C PRO A 371 -13.97 -14.61 11.27
N ARG A 372 -14.91 -15.09 12.08
CA ARG A 372 -16.33 -14.68 12.03
C ARG A 372 -16.98 -14.69 13.40
N LEU A 373 -17.99 -13.84 13.57
CA LEU A 373 -18.81 -13.84 14.77
C LEU A 373 -19.51 -15.18 14.95
N ARG A 374 -19.59 -15.62 16.21
CA ARG A 374 -20.46 -16.69 16.67
C ARG A 374 -21.92 -16.38 16.31
N PRO A 375 -22.77 -17.37 15.92
CA PRO A 375 -24.10 -17.08 15.33
C PRO A 375 -25.03 -16.24 16.21
N GLU A 376 -25.08 -16.50 17.52
CA GLU A 376 -25.85 -15.71 18.48
C GLU A 376 -25.34 -14.25 18.59
N ASP A 377 -24.02 -14.05 18.56
CA ASP A 377 -23.39 -12.74 18.66
C ASP A 377 -23.56 -11.95 17.35
N HIS A 378 -23.58 -12.63 16.20
CA HIS A 378 -23.94 -12.05 14.90
C HIS A 378 -25.40 -11.58 14.86
N ALA A 379 -26.33 -12.41 15.35
CA ALA A 379 -27.74 -12.04 15.45
C ALA A 379 -27.97 -10.91 16.46
N GLY A 380 -27.22 -10.91 17.57
CA GLY A 380 -27.15 -9.82 18.54
C GLY A 380 -26.66 -8.52 17.89
N MET A 381 -25.54 -8.56 17.17
CA MET A 381 -24.98 -7.41 16.43
C MET A 381 -25.97 -6.81 15.44
N ILE A 382 -26.66 -7.65 14.64
CA ILE A 382 -27.70 -7.19 13.71
C ILE A 382 -28.86 -6.51 14.45
N THR A 383 -29.23 -6.99 15.63
CA THR A 383 -30.33 -6.43 16.43
C THR A 383 -29.93 -5.12 17.09
N ALA A 384 -28.73 -5.06 17.66
CA ALA A 384 -28.15 -3.90 18.32
C ALA A 384 -27.91 -2.76 17.33
N LEU A 385 -27.26 -3.03 16.18
CA LEU A 385 -27.05 -1.99 15.15
C LEU A 385 -28.37 -1.42 14.59
N LYS A 386 -29.47 -2.18 14.61
CA LYS A 386 -30.79 -1.66 14.20
C LYS A 386 -31.37 -0.62 15.18
N SER A 387 -30.97 -0.59 16.45
CA SER A 387 -31.44 0.46 17.38
C SER A 387 -30.88 1.84 17.04
N LEU A 388 -29.75 1.91 16.33
CA LEU A 388 -29.13 3.16 15.87
C LEU A 388 -29.88 3.84 14.72
N THR A 389 -30.93 3.22 14.17
CA THR A 389 -31.61 3.72 12.94
C THR A 389 -32.32 5.07 13.10
N SER A 390 -32.48 5.58 14.33
CA SER A 390 -32.94 6.93 14.64
C SER A 390 -31.86 8.01 14.48
N ILE A 391 -30.58 7.65 14.59
CA ILE A 391 -29.43 8.59 14.53
C ILE A 391 -28.47 8.31 13.36
N ALA A 392 -28.52 7.12 12.76
CA ALA A 392 -27.64 6.72 11.66
C ALA A 392 -28.38 5.96 10.55
N GLU A 393 -27.89 6.07 9.31
CA GLU A 393 -28.27 5.19 8.21
C GLU A 393 -27.44 3.90 8.24
N VAL A 394 -28.03 2.84 8.81
CA VAL A 394 -27.35 1.57 9.09
C VAL A 394 -27.51 0.58 7.93
N HIS A 395 -26.39 0.15 7.36
CA HIS A 395 -26.31 -0.85 6.28
C HIS A 395 -25.64 -2.12 6.78
N ILE A 396 -26.29 -3.28 6.59
CA ILE A 396 -25.74 -4.60 6.96
C ILE A 396 -25.55 -5.39 5.67
N VAL A 397 -24.31 -5.58 5.24
CA VAL A 397 -23.98 -5.99 3.86
C VAL A 397 -22.99 -7.15 3.79
N LYS A 398 -23.05 -7.91 2.68
CA LYS A 398 -22.06 -8.94 2.32
C LYS A 398 -21.29 -8.43 1.12
N VAL A 399 -20.15 -7.76 1.35
CA VAL A 399 -19.45 -6.96 0.32
C VAL A 399 -19.06 -7.80 -0.89
N GLY A 400 -18.46 -8.98 -0.69
CA GLY A 400 -18.14 -9.92 -1.78
C GLY A 400 -19.32 -10.39 -2.65
N GLY A 401 -20.58 -10.14 -2.27
CA GLY A 401 -21.77 -10.38 -3.09
C GLY A 401 -22.33 -9.14 -3.81
N MET A 402 -21.76 -7.96 -3.60
CA MET A 402 -22.22 -6.70 -4.18
C MET A 402 -21.49 -6.36 -5.49
N PRO A 403 -22.17 -5.77 -6.50
CA PRO A 403 -21.50 -5.17 -7.65
C PRO A 403 -20.54 -4.05 -7.23
N LYS A 404 -19.40 -3.91 -7.90
CA LYS A 404 -18.34 -2.94 -7.57
C LYS A 404 -18.84 -1.50 -7.41
N ILE A 405 -19.72 -1.04 -8.30
CA ILE A 405 -20.39 0.27 -8.18
C ILE A 405 -21.12 0.47 -6.85
N ARG A 406 -21.84 -0.55 -6.36
CA ARG A 406 -22.56 -0.50 -5.07
C ARG A 406 -21.60 -0.59 -3.87
N GLN A 407 -20.44 -1.23 -4.01
CA GLN A 407 -19.40 -1.23 -2.98
C GLN A 407 -18.84 0.18 -2.80
N VAL A 408 -18.47 0.85 -3.90
CA VAL A 408 -17.95 2.23 -3.89
C VAL A 408 -19.02 3.20 -3.38
N GLU A 409 -20.23 3.19 -3.95
CA GLU A 409 -21.34 4.08 -3.57
C GLU A 409 -21.74 4.00 -2.09
N LEU A 410 -21.68 2.81 -1.49
CA LEU A 410 -21.98 2.66 -0.07
C LEU A 410 -20.84 3.19 0.81
N LEU A 411 -19.60 2.84 0.47
CA LEU A 411 -18.44 3.09 1.33
C LEU A 411 -17.87 4.50 1.15
N SER A 412 -18.06 5.15 0.00
CA SER A 412 -17.72 6.58 -0.22
C SER A 412 -18.54 7.55 0.62
N ARG A 413 -19.52 7.04 1.38
CA ARG A 413 -20.43 7.80 2.24
C ARG A 413 -20.33 7.36 3.71
N ALA A 414 -19.59 6.30 4.00
CA ALA A 414 -19.54 5.69 5.32
C ALA A 414 -18.72 6.54 6.30
N LEU A 415 -19.34 6.94 7.41
CA LEU A 415 -18.65 7.51 8.56
C LEU A 415 -18.02 6.39 9.41
N VAL A 416 -18.74 5.28 9.60
CA VAL A 416 -18.25 4.12 10.35
C VAL A 416 -18.35 2.86 9.52
N VAL A 417 -17.24 2.11 9.44
CA VAL A 417 -17.22 0.74 8.87
C VAL A 417 -16.86 -0.25 9.96
N ILE A 418 -17.67 -1.29 10.11
CA ILE A 418 -17.56 -2.31 11.15
C ILE A 418 -17.35 -3.67 10.47
N GLY A 419 -16.38 -4.48 10.89
CA GLY A 419 -16.17 -5.82 10.31
C GLY A 419 -15.23 -6.69 11.13
N SER A 420 -15.22 -8.00 10.86
CA SER A 420 -14.16 -8.89 11.37
C SER A 420 -12.91 -8.81 10.50
N HIS A 421 -11.76 -9.25 11.04
CA HIS A 421 -10.48 -9.33 10.31
C HIS A 421 -10.56 -10.21 9.06
N SER A 422 -10.99 -9.62 7.95
CA SER A 422 -11.34 -10.33 6.71
C SER A 422 -11.10 -9.41 5.51
N ASP A 423 -10.89 -9.98 4.32
CA ASP A 423 -10.61 -9.18 3.10
C ASP A 423 -11.69 -8.14 2.80
N ASP A 424 -12.94 -8.33 3.26
CA ASP A 424 -14.03 -7.36 3.07
C ASP A 424 -13.68 -5.97 3.66
N LEU A 425 -12.87 -5.89 4.73
CA LEU A 425 -12.46 -4.61 5.33
C LEU A 425 -11.57 -3.75 4.41
N VAL A 426 -10.90 -4.31 3.41
CA VAL A 426 -10.08 -3.53 2.45
C VAL A 426 -10.90 -2.45 1.73
N HIS A 427 -12.21 -2.69 1.57
CA HIS A 427 -13.10 -1.75 0.90
C HIS A 427 -13.34 -0.47 1.71
N ALA A 428 -12.97 -0.42 2.99
CA ALA A 428 -12.97 0.81 3.77
C ALA A 428 -11.99 1.88 3.22
N ILE A 429 -11.09 1.51 2.29
CA ILE A 429 -10.27 2.48 1.53
C ILE A 429 -11.10 3.56 0.81
N TRP A 430 -12.37 3.25 0.46
CA TRP A 430 -13.28 4.19 -0.18
C TRP A 430 -13.89 5.22 0.77
N MET A 431 -13.79 5.04 2.10
CA MET A 431 -14.33 5.98 3.09
C MET A 431 -13.77 7.39 2.92
N PRO A 432 -14.58 8.45 2.99
CA PRO A 432 -14.08 9.81 2.99
C PRO A 432 -13.30 10.09 4.30
N PRO A 433 -12.24 10.92 4.28
CA PRO A 433 -11.58 11.36 5.50
C PRO A 433 -12.46 12.41 6.21
N SER A 434 -12.58 12.29 7.52
CA SER A 434 -13.24 13.23 8.43
C SER A 434 -12.80 12.96 9.87
N LYS A 435 -13.03 13.90 10.80
CA LYS A 435 -12.71 13.71 12.23
C LYS A 435 -13.39 12.48 12.85
N GLY A 436 -14.58 12.10 12.35
CA GLY A 436 -15.34 10.95 12.82
C GLY A 436 -15.16 9.66 12.00
N SER A 437 -14.43 9.70 10.87
CA SER A 437 -14.29 8.54 9.98
C SER A 437 -13.56 7.40 10.68
N THR A 438 -14.26 6.31 11.00
CA THR A 438 -13.78 5.28 11.93
C THR A 438 -13.96 3.87 11.40
N ILE A 439 -12.92 3.05 11.51
CA ILE A 439 -12.96 1.60 11.24
C ILE A 439 -12.99 0.87 12.58
N ILE A 440 -14.05 0.10 12.83
CA ILE A 440 -14.23 -0.73 14.02
C ILE A 440 -13.98 -2.19 13.61
N GLU A 441 -12.88 -2.76 14.08
CA GLU A 441 -12.46 -4.13 13.77
C GLU A 441 -12.75 -5.09 14.92
N LEU A 442 -13.41 -6.19 14.60
CA LEU A 442 -13.86 -7.21 15.54
C LEU A 442 -12.90 -8.40 15.52
N PHE A 443 -12.29 -8.67 16.68
CA PHE A 443 -11.29 -9.74 16.87
C PHE A 443 -11.78 -10.83 17.81
N GLU A 444 -11.27 -12.04 17.63
CA GLU A 444 -11.39 -13.09 18.63
C GLU A 444 -10.53 -12.77 19.87
N THR A 445 -10.92 -13.30 21.05
CA THR A 445 -10.16 -13.08 22.29
C THR A 445 -8.70 -13.52 22.15
N GLY A 446 -7.78 -12.60 22.45
CA GLY A 446 -6.33 -12.82 22.36
C GLY A 446 -5.73 -12.71 20.95
N GLY A 447 -6.56 -12.58 19.90
CA GLY A 447 -6.12 -12.42 18.51
C GLY A 447 -5.98 -10.95 18.13
N PHE A 448 -4.93 -10.62 17.36
CA PHE A 448 -4.76 -9.29 16.78
C PHE A 448 -3.83 -9.29 15.57
N GLN A 449 -4.21 -8.53 14.55
CA GLN A 449 -3.47 -8.33 13.31
C GLN A 449 -3.59 -6.87 12.88
N ARG A 450 -2.51 -6.28 12.34
CA ARG A 450 -2.43 -4.83 12.09
C ARG A 450 -2.86 -4.37 10.69
N ASP A 451 -3.32 -5.28 9.83
CA ASP A 451 -3.54 -5.00 8.40
C ASP A 451 -4.44 -3.79 8.14
N TYR A 452 -5.60 -3.72 8.83
CA TYR A 452 -6.56 -2.63 8.64
C TYR A 452 -6.35 -1.46 9.61
N GLU A 453 -5.64 -1.65 10.72
CA GLU A 453 -5.11 -0.54 11.52
C GLU A 453 -4.13 0.28 10.68
N LEU A 454 -3.12 -0.37 10.08
CA LEU A 454 -2.13 0.30 9.24
C LEU A 454 -2.79 0.99 8.04
N MET A 455 -3.84 0.39 7.47
CA MET A 455 -4.64 1.02 6.42
C MET A 455 -5.41 2.24 6.95
N ALA A 456 -6.13 2.12 8.07
CA ALA A 456 -6.89 3.20 8.70
C ALA A 456 -5.99 4.39 9.02
N SER A 457 -4.92 4.15 9.78
CA SER A 457 -3.92 5.15 10.18
C SER A 457 -3.24 5.79 8.97
N SER A 458 -2.96 5.03 7.90
CA SER A 458 -2.40 5.58 6.65
C SER A 458 -3.38 6.47 5.88
N LEU A 459 -4.70 6.24 6.00
CA LEU A 459 -5.77 7.04 5.39
C LEU A 459 -6.28 8.17 6.30
N ASN A 460 -5.70 8.33 7.49
CA ASN A 460 -6.15 9.24 8.55
C ASN A 460 -7.61 8.97 8.97
N HIS A 461 -7.96 7.69 9.10
CA HIS A 461 -9.18 7.22 9.76
C HIS A 461 -8.87 6.80 11.19
N ASN A 462 -9.82 7.01 12.10
CA ASN A 462 -9.74 6.44 13.44
C ASN A 462 -9.86 4.91 13.35
N TYR A 463 -9.25 4.20 14.30
CA TYR A 463 -9.28 2.75 14.37
C TYR A 463 -9.64 2.27 15.77
N VAL A 464 -10.59 1.36 15.88
CA VAL A 464 -11.05 0.79 17.15
C VAL A 464 -11.08 -0.74 17.05
N ALA A 465 -10.19 -1.40 17.77
CA ALA A 465 -10.21 -2.85 17.92
C ALA A 465 -11.15 -3.25 19.07
N VAL A 466 -12.05 -4.22 18.85
CA VAL A 466 -12.99 -4.73 19.86
C VAL A 466 -12.89 -6.25 19.95
N ALA A 467 -12.73 -6.76 21.16
CA ALA A 467 -12.67 -8.20 21.43
C ALA A 467 -13.45 -8.52 22.71
N GLY A 468 -14.36 -9.50 22.66
CA GLY A 468 -15.23 -9.81 23.79
C GLY A 468 -16.13 -8.63 24.16
N ASP A 469 -15.99 -8.13 25.39
CA ASP A 469 -16.81 -7.08 25.98
C ASP A 469 -16.08 -5.74 26.16
N ARG A 470 -14.99 -5.51 25.42
CA ARG A 470 -14.17 -4.29 25.54
C ARG A 470 -13.52 -3.85 24.23
N VAL A 471 -13.11 -2.58 24.21
CA VAL A 471 -12.08 -2.07 23.29
C VAL A 471 -10.72 -2.66 23.71
N VAL A 472 -9.91 -3.05 22.73
CA VAL A 472 -8.51 -3.42 22.93
C VAL A 472 -7.65 -2.18 22.69
N PRO A 473 -7.06 -1.58 23.73
CA PRO A 473 -6.28 -0.35 23.61
C PRO A 473 -4.96 -0.61 22.88
N GLU A 474 -4.40 0.45 22.30
CA GLU A 474 -3.21 0.38 21.45
C GLU A 474 -2.00 -0.24 22.17
N GLU A 475 -1.80 0.11 23.44
CA GLU A 475 -0.63 -0.31 24.21
C GLU A 475 -0.56 -1.83 24.42
N GLU A 476 -1.72 -2.51 24.49
CA GLU A 476 -1.77 -3.96 24.63
C GLU A 476 -1.27 -4.66 23.36
N TRP A 477 -1.85 -4.33 22.20
CA TRP A 477 -1.50 -5.01 20.96
C TRP A 477 -0.17 -4.54 20.38
N ARG A 478 0.20 -3.26 20.55
CA ARG A 478 1.47 -2.71 20.06
C ARG A 478 2.66 -3.42 20.72
N ILE A 479 2.52 -3.89 21.96
CA ILE A 479 3.56 -4.68 22.66
C ILE A 479 3.56 -6.15 22.23
N ALA A 480 2.40 -6.81 22.10
CA ALA A 480 2.32 -8.25 21.82
C ALA A 480 2.91 -8.67 20.46
N GLY A 481 2.70 -7.89 19.40
CA GLY A 481 2.93 -8.36 18.03
C GLY A 481 1.73 -9.15 17.48
N PRO A 482 1.86 -9.77 16.29
CA PRO A 482 0.75 -10.47 15.67
C PRO A 482 0.40 -11.74 16.46
N SER A 483 -0.88 -11.89 16.81
CA SER A 483 -1.39 -13.05 17.55
C SER A 483 -2.63 -13.64 16.88
N ASN A 484 -2.78 -14.95 17.01
CA ASN A 484 -4.03 -15.65 16.72
C ASN A 484 -4.78 -15.82 18.03
N GLY A 485 -6.11 -15.70 18.04
CA GLY A 485 -6.83 -15.84 19.30
C GLY A 485 -6.98 -17.26 19.82
N GLU A 486 -7.51 -17.32 21.04
CA GLU A 486 -7.59 -18.52 21.87
C GLU A 486 -8.54 -19.59 21.31
N ARG A 487 -9.52 -19.20 20.49
CA ARG A 487 -10.57 -20.11 19.99
C ARG A 487 -10.15 -20.81 18.69
N PRO A 488 -10.33 -22.15 18.58
CA PRO A 488 -10.10 -22.86 17.34
C PRO A 488 -10.95 -22.30 16.20
N ARG A 489 -10.32 -22.04 15.05
CA ARG A 489 -10.96 -21.51 13.84
C ARG A 489 -11.57 -20.10 13.99
N GLY A 490 -10.93 -19.20 14.76
CA GLY A 490 -11.20 -17.75 14.69
C GLY A 490 -12.66 -17.38 14.97
N GLU A 491 -13.30 -18.03 15.95
CA GLU A 491 -14.64 -17.67 16.37
C GLU A 491 -14.58 -16.39 17.22
N ILE A 492 -15.18 -15.33 16.71
CA ILE A 492 -15.28 -14.04 17.39
C ILE A 492 -16.50 -14.08 18.31
N THR A 493 -16.27 -13.85 19.60
CA THR A 493 -17.33 -13.53 20.57
C THR A 493 -17.29 -12.03 20.87
N ILE A 494 -18.43 -11.37 20.80
CA ILE A 494 -18.53 -9.92 20.99
C ILE A 494 -19.75 -9.56 21.83
N ASN A 495 -19.66 -8.46 22.58
CA ASN A 495 -20.78 -7.79 23.24
C ASN A 495 -21.30 -6.67 22.33
N PRO A 496 -22.44 -6.83 21.63
CA PRO A 496 -22.94 -5.84 20.67
C PRO A 496 -23.12 -4.43 21.25
N GLU A 497 -23.51 -4.34 22.52
CA GLU A 497 -23.75 -3.09 23.24
C GLU A 497 -22.48 -2.23 23.39
N VAL A 498 -21.29 -2.85 23.35
CA VAL A 498 -20.00 -2.11 23.31
C VAL A 498 -19.84 -1.41 21.97
N VAL A 499 -20.09 -2.14 20.87
CA VAL A 499 -19.99 -1.59 19.51
C VAL A 499 -21.05 -0.51 19.27
N VAL A 500 -22.28 -0.70 19.76
CA VAL A 500 -23.33 0.33 19.69
C VAL A 500 -22.90 1.62 20.38
N ARG A 501 -22.37 1.57 21.61
CA ARG A 501 -21.89 2.77 22.33
C ARG A 501 -20.77 3.49 21.59
N ILE A 502 -19.82 2.75 21.02
CA ILE A 502 -18.73 3.35 20.22
C ILE A 502 -19.33 4.10 19.02
N VAL A 503 -20.34 3.54 18.34
CA VAL A 503 -21.01 4.21 17.22
C VAL A 503 -21.82 5.44 17.70
N GLU A 504 -22.52 5.35 18.83
CA GLU A 504 -23.23 6.49 19.44
C GLU A 504 -22.26 7.64 19.75
N ASP A 505 -21.10 7.34 20.38
CA ASP A 505 -20.04 8.30 20.70
C ASP A 505 -19.45 8.97 19.45
N ILE A 506 -19.32 8.25 18.33
CA ILE A 506 -18.80 8.77 17.06
C ILE A 506 -19.83 9.65 16.35
N VAL A 507 -21.09 9.18 16.25
CA VAL A 507 -22.17 9.91 15.58
C VAL A 507 -22.43 11.25 16.29
N ALA A 508 -22.52 11.24 17.62
CA ALA A 508 -22.70 12.46 18.41
C ALA A 508 -21.57 13.47 18.20
N ALA A 509 -20.31 13.03 18.14
CA ALA A 509 -19.17 13.90 17.88
C ALA A 509 -19.13 14.42 16.43
N SER A 510 -19.70 13.69 15.46
CA SER A 510 -19.79 14.16 14.07
C SER A 510 -20.84 15.26 13.88
N ASP A 511 -21.98 15.16 14.56
CA ASP A 511 -23.04 16.18 14.49
C ASP A 511 -22.57 17.56 15.00
N GLU A 512 -21.75 17.58 16.06
CA GLU A 512 -21.10 18.80 16.56
C GLU A 512 -20.15 19.45 15.52
N THR A 513 -19.56 18.65 14.61
CA THR A 513 -18.66 19.15 13.56
C THR A 513 -19.43 19.65 12.34
N TYR A 514 -20.47 18.94 11.90
CA TYR A 514 -21.31 19.44 10.79
C TYR A 514 -21.95 20.79 11.13
N SER A 515 -22.36 21.00 12.39
CA SER A 515 -22.88 22.29 12.84
C SER A 515 -21.85 23.42 12.89
N SER A 516 -20.54 23.15 12.92
CA SER A 516 -19.50 24.19 12.78
C SER A 516 -19.19 24.51 11.32
N ASP A 517 -19.07 23.46 10.50
CA ASP A 517 -18.66 23.60 9.11
C ASP A 517 -19.77 24.31 8.28
N GLU A 518 -21.05 24.02 8.52
CA GLU A 518 -22.19 24.75 7.90
C GLU A 518 -22.27 26.23 8.34
N ALA A 519 -21.79 26.56 9.55
CA ALA A 519 -21.76 27.95 10.02
C ALA A 519 -20.60 28.73 9.39
N GLU A 520 -19.44 28.10 9.21
CA GLU A 520 -18.27 28.71 8.57
C GLU A 520 -18.48 28.90 7.05
N GLU A 521 -19.13 27.96 6.36
CA GLU A 521 -19.53 28.15 4.95
C GLU A 521 -20.58 29.27 4.78
N ALA A 522 -21.54 29.40 5.70
CA ALA A 522 -22.54 30.46 5.67
C ALA A 522 -21.94 31.87 5.93
N GLU A 523 -20.98 32.00 6.86
CA GLU A 523 -20.28 33.26 7.07
C GLU A 523 -19.42 33.67 5.85
N ILE A 524 -18.93 32.71 5.06
CA ILE A 524 -18.19 32.98 3.82
C ILE A 524 -19.13 33.40 2.66
N GLU A 525 -20.35 32.88 2.58
CA GLU A 525 -21.33 33.31 1.57
C GLU A 525 -21.92 34.71 1.83
N ASP A 526 -22.02 35.15 3.09
CA ASP A 526 -22.51 36.50 3.45
C ASP A 526 -21.43 37.61 3.28
N ASP A 527 -20.15 37.26 3.11
CA ASP A 527 -19.01 38.17 2.93
C ASP A 527 -18.57 38.34 1.45
N ILE A 528 -19.36 37.83 0.47
CA ILE A 528 -19.13 37.89 -1.00
C ILE A 528 -20.18 38.73 -1.74
#